data_AF-A0A4P7BBR8-F1
#
_entry.id   AF-A0A4P7BBR8-F1
#
_cell.length_a   1.000
_cell.length_b   1.000
_cell.length_c   1.000
_cell.angle_alpha   90.00
_cell.angle_beta   90.00
_cell.angle_gamma   90.00
#
_symmetry.space_group_name_H-M   'P 1'
#
loop_
_entity.id
_entity.type
_entity.pdbx_description
1 polymer ?
#
loop_
_entity_poly.entity_id
_entity_poly.type
_entity_poly.pdbx_seq_one_letter_code
_entity_poly.pdbx_strand_id
1 'polypeptide(L)'
;MTNESLEQRIAKQEERLKQQEERLKQLKAQKQAKDAREKAKQKEQDRKNDTRRKILLGSYLLKKMEDEAEKQKILAGINEYLTEDRDRKLFNLP
;
A
#
# COMPACT_ATOMS: atom_id res chain seq x y z
N MET A 1 22.80 -18.96 55.12
CA MET A 1 21.76 -18.29 54.32
C MET A 1 20.48 -19.11 54.46
N THR A 2 19.38 -18.54 54.93
CA THR A 2 18.14 -19.29 55.17
C THR A 2 17.37 -19.50 53.86
N ASN A 3 16.68 -20.64 53.73
CA ASN A 3 15.86 -20.98 52.54
C ASN A 3 14.82 -19.89 52.21
N GLU A 4 14.28 -19.24 53.24
CA GLU A 4 13.31 -18.15 53.13
C GLU A 4 13.88 -16.93 52.37
N SER A 5 15.19 -16.66 52.47
CA SER A 5 15.84 -15.57 51.73
C SER A 5 16.09 -15.92 50.25
N LEU A 6 16.20 -17.21 49.91
CA LEU A 6 16.32 -17.66 48.52
C LEU A 6 14.98 -17.62 47.81
N GLU A 7 13.90 -18.07 48.48
CA GLU A 7 12.54 -18.04 47.94
C GLU A 7 12.09 -16.60 47.61
N GLN A 8 12.35 -15.64 48.50
CA GLN A 8 12.06 -14.23 48.24
C GLN A 8 12.82 -13.65 47.03
N ARG A 9 14.06 -14.11 46.80
CA ARG A 9 14.86 -13.71 45.63
C ARG A 9 14.30 -14.30 44.33
N ILE A 10 13.89 -15.56 44.35
CA ILE A 10 13.27 -16.25 43.21
C ILE A 10 11.95 -15.57 42.84
N ALA A 11 11.06 -15.34 43.81
CA ALA A 11 9.78 -14.66 43.58
C ALA A 11 9.97 -13.26 42.96
N LYS A 12 10.96 -12.50 43.43
CA LYS A 12 11.30 -11.18 42.86
C LYS A 12 11.87 -11.28 41.43
N GLN A 13 12.57 -12.35 41.09
CA GLN A 13 13.04 -12.60 39.73
C GLN A 13 11.89 -12.99 38.80
N GLU A 14 10.96 -13.83 39.25
CA GLU A 14 9.76 -14.21 38.50
C GLU A 14 8.86 -13.00 38.21
N GLU A 15 8.66 -12.11 39.19
CA GLU A 15 7.91 -10.87 38.98
C GLU A 15 8.58 -9.98 37.92
N ARG A 16 9.91 -9.86 37.99
CA ARG A 16 10.68 -9.11 36.98
C ARG A 16 10.60 -9.74 35.59
N LEU A 17 10.66 -11.08 35.50
CA LEU A 17 10.50 -11.81 34.25
C LEU A 17 9.12 -11.55 33.65
N LYS A 18 8.06 -11.67 34.45
CA LYS A 18 6.68 -11.39 34.02
C LYS A 18 6.52 -9.96 33.51
N GLN A 19 7.05 -8.97 34.24
CA GLN A 19 7.03 -7.57 33.79
C GLN A 19 7.79 -7.37 32.47
N GLN A 20 8.92 -8.06 32.27
CA GLN A 20 9.67 -8.02 31.02
C GLN A 20 8.92 -8.68 29.86
N GLU A 21 8.27 -9.80 30.09
CA GLU A 21 7.44 -10.49 29.09
C GLU A 21 6.24 -9.64 28.65
N GLU A 22 5.54 -9.00 29.60
CA GLU A 22 4.45 -8.08 29.31
C GLU A 22 4.94 -6.88 28.49
N ARG A 23 6.06 -6.28 28.88
CA ARG A 23 6.69 -5.18 28.11
C ARG A 23 7.09 -5.63 26.70
N LEU A 24 7.66 -6.83 26.56
CA LEU A 24 8.04 -7.38 25.25
C LEU A 24 6.81 -7.59 24.36
N LYS A 25 5.70 -8.09 24.92
CA LYS A 25 4.44 -8.26 24.20
C LYS A 25 3.88 -6.91 23.73
N GLN A 26 3.90 -5.89 24.58
CA GLN A 26 3.46 -4.54 24.23
C GLN A 26 4.33 -3.93 23.12
N LEU A 27 5.66 -4.04 23.22
CA LEU A 27 6.58 -3.52 22.20
C LEU A 27 6.41 -4.22 20.85
N LYS A 28 6.20 -5.54 20.84
CA LYS A 28 5.90 -6.29 19.60
C LYS A 28 4.60 -5.81 18.96
N ALA A 29 3.54 -5.63 19.75
CA ALA A 29 2.27 -5.11 19.25
C ALA A 29 2.40 -3.68 18.68
N GLN A 30 3.15 -2.80 19.37
CA GLN A 30 3.41 -1.44 18.87
C GLN A 30 4.21 -1.44 17.56
N LYS A 31 5.21 -2.31 17.43
CA LYS A 31 5.98 -2.46 16.20
C LYS A 31 5.09 -2.92 15.04
N GLN A 32 4.30 -3.96 15.25
CA GLN A 32 3.36 -4.46 14.24
C GLN A 32 2.36 -3.38 13.80
N ALA A 33 1.84 -2.60 14.74
CA ALA A 33 0.93 -1.49 14.43
C ALA A 33 1.60 -0.39 13.60
N LYS A 34 2.85 -0.03 13.90
CA LYS A 34 3.64 0.94 13.12
C LYS A 34 3.91 0.42 11.71
N ASP A 35 4.38 -0.81 11.59
CA ASP A 35 4.68 -1.44 10.29
C ASP A 35 3.42 -1.52 9.42
N ALA A 36 2.28 -1.89 10.00
CA ALA A 36 1.00 -1.92 9.31
C ALA A 36 0.57 -0.52 8.83
N ARG A 37 0.75 0.51 9.67
CA ARG A 37 0.43 1.90 9.33
C ARG A 37 1.33 2.42 8.20
N GLU A 38 2.61 2.13 8.23
CA GLU A 38 3.56 2.53 7.17
C GLU A 38 3.22 1.84 5.84
N LYS A 39 2.95 0.53 5.87
CA LYS A 39 2.49 -0.20 4.67
C LYS A 39 1.18 0.35 4.12
N ALA A 40 0.23 0.73 4.98
CA ALA A 40 -1.03 1.33 4.54
C ALA A 40 -0.81 2.69 3.87
N LYS A 41 0.04 3.55 4.47
CA LYS A 41 0.42 4.84 3.88
C LYS A 41 1.11 4.67 2.53
N GLN A 42 2.05 3.74 2.41
CA GLN A 42 2.74 3.49 1.15
C GLN A 42 1.77 3.02 0.07
N LYS A 43 0.89 2.05 0.38
CA LYS A 43 -0.14 1.58 -0.55
C LYS A 43 -1.10 2.70 -0.98
N GLU A 44 -1.44 3.61 -0.08
CA GLU A 44 -2.26 4.77 -0.42
C GLU A 44 -1.50 5.72 -1.37
N GLN A 45 -0.24 6.01 -1.08
CA GLN A 45 0.59 6.85 -1.94
C GLN A 45 0.80 6.23 -3.32
N ASP A 46 1.02 4.92 -3.40
CA ASP A 46 1.19 4.20 -4.65
C ASP A 46 -0.07 4.27 -5.51
N ARG A 47 -1.26 4.12 -4.91
CA ARG A 47 -2.54 4.29 -5.61
C ARG A 47 -2.73 5.73 -6.13
N LYS A 48 -2.37 6.74 -5.31
CA LYS A 48 -2.42 8.15 -5.72
C LYS A 48 -1.47 8.42 -6.88
N ASN A 49 -0.24 7.91 -6.81
CA ASN A 49 0.76 8.06 -7.85
C ASN A 49 0.35 7.35 -9.14
N ASP A 50 -0.18 6.13 -9.06
CA ASP A 50 -0.69 5.39 -10.22
C ASP A 50 -1.87 6.12 -10.88
N THR A 51 -2.82 6.61 -10.09
CA THR A 51 -3.95 7.42 -10.59
C THR A 51 -3.43 8.69 -11.28
N ARG A 52 -2.49 9.40 -10.65
CA ARG A 52 -1.87 10.60 -11.23
C ARG A 52 -1.15 10.29 -12.54
N ARG A 53 -0.40 9.19 -12.62
CA ARG A 53 0.29 8.74 -13.83
C ARG A 53 -0.70 8.47 -14.97
N LYS A 54 -1.80 7.75 -14.70
CA LYS A 54 -2.86 7.47 -15.68
C LYS A 54 -3.49 8.76 -16.21
N ILE A 55 -3.80 9.70 -15.33
CA ILE A 55 -4.37 11.01 -15.72
C ILE A 55 -3.39 11.79 -16.60
N LEU A 56 -2.10 11.86 -16.24
CA LEU A 56 -1.10 12.60 -17.01
C LEU A 56 -0.84 11.97 -18.39
N LEU A 57 -0.78 10.65 -18.47
CA LEU A 57 -0.69 9.94 -19.75
C LEU A 57 -1.92 10.23 -20.61
N GLY A 58 -3.12 10.18 -20.04
CA GLY A 58 -4.36 10.53 -20.71
C GLY A 58 -4.36 11.98 -21.22
N SER A 59 -3.98 12.95 -20.38
CA SER A 59 -3.93 14.37 -20.80
C SER A 59 -2.91 14.61 -21.91
N TYR A 60 -1.77 13.91 -21.88
CA TYR A 60 -0.77 13.98 -22.94
C TYR A 60 -1.29 13.42 -24.27
N LEU A 61 -1.97 12.27 -24.24
CA LEU A 61 -2.58 11.70 -25.43
C LEU A 61 -3.68 12.62 -25.99
N LEU A 62 -4.53 13.19 -25.14
CA LEU A 62 -5.53 14.18 -25.58
C LEU A 62 -4.87 15.38 -26.25
N LYS A 63 -3.75 15.87 -25.73
CA LYS A 63 -2.98 16.95 -26.36
C LYS A 63 -2.44 16.54 -27.73
N LYS A 64 -1.93 15.31 -27.87
CA LYS A 64 -1.48 14.78 -29.17
C LYS A 64 -2.62 14.64 -30.18
N MET A 65 -3.80 14.26 -29.72
CA MET A 65 -4.99 14.09 -30.57
C MET A 65 -5.54 15.41 -31.13
N GLU A 66 -4.99 16.57 -30.74
CA GLU A 66 -5.26 17.84 -31.43
C GLU A 66 -4.72 17.82 -32.87
N ASP A 67 -3.66 17.04 -33.15
CA ASP A 67 -3.23 16.73 -34.52
C ASP A 67 -4.02 15.54 -35.07
N GLU A 68 -4.69 15.74 -36.20
CA GLU A 68 -5.61 14.72 -36.74
C GLU A 68 -4.88 13.45 -37.20
N ALA A 69 -3.64 13.56 -37.69
CA ALA A 69 -2.86 12.39 -38.09
C ALA A 69 -2.44 11.54 -36.88
N GLU A 70 -1.97 12.17 -35.80
CA GLU A 70 -1.69 11.48 -34.53
C GLU A 70 -2.98 10.91 -33.90
N LYS A 71 -4.09 11.64 -33.97
CA LYS A 71 -5.39 11.18 -33.46
C LYS A 71 -5.84 9.87 -34.10
N GLN A 72 -5.76 9.75 -35.42
CA GLN A 72 -6.13 8.52 -36.12
C GLN A 72 -5.24 7.35 -35.72
N LYS A 73 -3.92 7.56 -35.59
CA LYS A 73 -2.99 6.53 -35.10
C LYS A 73 -3.32 6.08 -33.68
N ILE A 74 -3.61 7.02 -32.79
CA ILE A 74 -3.98 6.73 -31.40
C ILE A 74 -5.28 5.93 -31.33
N LEU A 75 -6.32 6.34 -32.07
CA LEU A 75 -7.60 5.62 -32.10
C LEU A 75 -7.47 4.22 -32.69
N ALA A 76 -6.64 4.02 -33.72
CA ALA A 76 -6.35 2.70 -34.24
C ALA A 76 -5.70 1.79 -33.18
N GLY A 77 -4.72 2.30 -32.43
CA GLY A 77 -4.12 1.55 -31.33
C GLY A 77 -5.11 1.24 -30.20
N ILE A 78 -6.01 2.18 -29.85
CA ILE A 78 -7.08 1.95 -28.87
C ILE A 78 -8.06 0.88 -29.37
N ASN A 79 -8.37 0.88 -30.67
CA ASN A 79 -9.24 -0.11 -31.32
C ASN A 79 -8.67 -1.52 -31.29
N GLU A 80 -7.35 -1.68 -31.35
CA GLU A 80 -6.70 -2.98 -31.21
C GLU A 80 -6.58 -3.42 -29.74
N TYR A 81 -6.38 -2.47 -28.82
CA TYR A 81 -6.15 -2.75 -27.41
C TYR A 81 -7.44 -3.05 -26.62
N LEU A 82 -8.53 -2.31 -26.88
CA LEU A 82 -9.78 -2.47 -26.13
C LEU A 82 -10.59 -3.64 -26.66
N THR A 83 -10.96 -4.56 -25.77
CA THR A 83 -11.77 -5.74 -26.10
C THR A 83 -13.24 -5.59 -25.68
N GLU A 84 -13.52 -4.79 -24.65
CA GLU A 84 -14.85 -4.66 -24.06
C GLU A 84 -15.70 -3.61 -24.78
N ASP A 85 -16.88 -3.99 -25.28
CA ASP A 85 -17.80 -3.09 -26.01
C ASP A 85 -18.12 -1.80 -25.26
N ARG A 86 -18.30 -1.89 -23.94
CA ARG A 86 -18.60 -0.72 -23.10
C ARG A 86 -17.49 0.33 -23.13
N ASP A 87 -16.23 -0.12 -23.20
CA ASP A 87 -15.05 0.74 -23.17
C ASP A 87 -14.76 1.25 -24.59
N ARG A 88 -14.92 0.40 -25.62
CA ARG A 88 -14.84 0.77 -27.05
C ARG A 88 -15.82 1.88 -27.41
N LYS A 89 -17.05 1.82 -26.88
CA LYS A 89 -18.08 2.87 -27.07
C LYS A 89 -17.67 4.24 -26.58
N LEU A 90 -16.81 4.34 -25.55
CA LEU A 90 -16.31 5.63 -25.06
C LEU A 90 -15.47 6.37 -26.11
N PHE A 91 -14.94 5.66 -27.10
CA PHE A 91 -14.11 6.18 -28.18
C PHE A 91 -14.81 6.12 -29.56
N ASN A 92 -16.11 5.83 -29.59
CA ASN A 92 -16.88 5.63 -30.82
C ASN A 92 -16.29 4.54 -31.75
N LEU A 93 -15.71 3.49 -31.15
CA LEU A 93 -15.13 2.38 -31.89
C LEU A 93 -16.18 1.30 -32.21
N PRO A 94 -16.03 0.58 -33.33
CA PRO A 94 -16.97 -0.47 -33.75
C PRO A 94 -16.96 -1.68 -32.82
#